data_AF-A0A4Q3VRB0-F1
#
_entry.id   AF-A0A4Q3VRB0-F1
#
_cell.length_a   1.000
_cell.length_b   1.000
_cell.length_c   1.000
_cell.angle_alpha   90.00
_cell.angle_beta   90.00
_cell.angle_gamma   90.00
#
_symmetry.space_group_name_H-M   'P 1'
#
loop_
_entity.id
_entity.type
_entity.pdbx_description
1 polymer ?
#
loop_
_entity_poly.entity_id
_entity_poly.type
_entity_poly.pdbx_seq_one_letter_code
_entity_poly.pdbx_strand_id
1 'polypeptide(L)'
;MDRSHYFDNAATTPIDPRVLDAMRPWLEEDWANADSIHSAGLKARAAVEEARLAVMELIGAEDPHQIVFTSGATESANAVIASVAEGWFSPFEHAAVREPALARGWKMVPNEAYQVSQPEGFGALMAVNNETGAIFPPCEGLIDATQALGKLPFSVGEARYAIGSAHKIYGPKGVGFVYCEDGELPAWTRGGEQEGGRRAGTLNVAGIVGLGAAAALAIDGLDGAPI
;
A
#
# COMPACT_ATOMS: atom_id res chain seq x y z
N MET A 1 17.66 16.16 13.18
CA MET A 1 18.14 15.81 11.83
C MET A 1 17.78 16.97 10.94
N ASP A 2 18.74 17.51 10.20
CA ASP A 2 18.48 18.61 9.27
C ASP A 2 17.77 18.05 8.03
N ARG A 3 16.52 18.47 7.78
CA ARG A 3 15.73 18.02 6.61
C ARG A 3 16.40 18.42 5.29
N SER A 4 17.22 19.48 5.27
CA SER A 4 17.87 19.98 4.05
C SER A 4 19.00 19.07 3.53
N HIS A 5 19.42 18.07 4.31
CA HIS A 5 20.49 17.14 3.95
C HIS A 5 20.06 15.66 4.03
N TYR A 6 18.75 15.38 3.93
CA TYR A 6 18.22 14.02 3.95
C TYR A 6 18.01 13.48 2.53
N PHE A 7 18.92 12.63 2.06
CA PHE A 7 18.88 12.00 0.73
C PHE A 7 18.64 10.48 0.79
N ASP A 8 17.73 10.06 1.68
CA ASP A 8 17.36 8.64 1.87
C ASP A 8 15.83 8.43 1.87
N ASN A 9 15.13 9.19 1.02
CA ASN A 9 13.66 9.11 0.89
C ASN A 9 13.18 7.75 0.37
N ALA A 10 14.04 7.01 -0.34
CA ALA A 10 13.75 5.64 -0.75
C ALA A 10 13.61 4.69 0.45
N ALA A 11 14.31 4.93 1.58
CA ALA A 11 14.15 4.14 2.81
C ALA A 11 12.94 4.60 3.63
N THR A 12 12.77 5.89 3.85
CA THR A 12 11.57 6.49 4.45
C THR A 12 11.56 7.98 4.21
N THR A 13 10.37 8.58 4.19
CA THR A 13 10.19 10.03 4.15
C THR A 13 9.85 10.59 5.53
N PRO A 14 10.09 11.90 5.78
CA PRO A 14 9.47 12.61 6.89
C PRO A 14 7.96 12.74 6.64
N ILE A 15 7.16 12.86 7.71
CA ILE A 15 5.74 13.16 7.57
C ILE A 15 5.57 14.61 7.09
N ASP A 16 4.77 14.83 6.05
CA ASP A 16 4.37 16.16 5.59
C ASP A 16 3.58 16.88 6.71
N PRO A 17 3.85 18.16 7.00
CA PRO A 17 3.11 18.90 8.03
C PRO A 17 1.57 18.84 7.86
N ARG A 18 1.06 18.93 6.63
CA ARG A 18 -0.38 18.84 6.32
C ARG A 18 -0.94 17.46 6.64
N VAL A 19 -0.15 16.40 6.41
CA VAL A 19 -0.51 15.03 6.79
C VAL A 19 -0.55 14.92 8.32
N LEU A 20 0.45 15.44 9.02
CA LEU A 20 0.47 15.43 10.48
C LEU A 20 -0.75 16.17 11.07
N ASP A 21 -1.10 17.32 10.49
CA ASP A 21 -2.27 18.10 10.92
C ASP A 21 -3.58 17.34 10.67
N ALA A 22 -3.72 16.62 9.56
CA ALA A 22 -4.87 15.75 9.30
C ALA A 22 -4.98 14.58 10.30
N MET A 23 -3.85 14.05 10.76
CA MET A 23 -3.82 12.95 11.74
C MET A 23 -4.17 13.40 13.16
N ARG A 24 -3.80 14.63 13.53
CA ARG A 24 -3.82 15.11 14.93
C ARG A 24 -5.18 14.97 15.63
N PRO A 25 -6.33 15.36 15.02
CA PRO A 25 -7.61 15.25 15.69
C PRO A 25 -7.92 13.82 16.15
N TRP A 26 -7.53 12.82 15.38
CA TRP A 26 -7.79 11.39 15.67
C TRP A 26 -6.90 10.83 16.79
N LEU A 27 -5.87 11.56 17.19
CA LEU A 27 -5.00 11.23 18.32
C LEU A 27 -5.40 11.96 19.61
N GLU A 28 -6.02 13.14 19.47
CA GLU A 28 -6.24 14.07 20.60
C GLU A 28 -7.72 14.22 20.97
N GLU A 29 -8.64 14.25 19.99
CA GLU A 29 -10.05 14.65 20.18
C GLU A 29 -11.07 13.61 19.69
N ASP A 30 -10.79 12.95 18.57
CA ASP A 30 -11.71 12.06 17.85
C ASP A 30 -11.27 10.58 17.92
N TRP A 31 -10.76 10.12 19.07
CA TRP A 31 -10.17 8.78 19.27
C TRP A 31 -11.16 7.60 19.24
N ALA A 32 -12.40 7.82 18.79
CA ALA A 32 -13.45 6.80 18.82
C ALA A 32 -13.14 5.62 17.89
N ASN A 33 -13.60 4.44 18.28
CA ASN A 33 -13.49 3.24 17.45
C ASN A 33 -14.45 3.34 16.24
N ALA A 34 -13.91 3.21 15.02
CA ALA A 34 -14.66 3.24 13.77
C ALA A 34 -15.71 2.11 13.63
N ASP A 35 -15.65 1.07 14.46
CA ASP A 35 -16.67 0.01 14.49
C ASP A 35 -17.89 0.36 15.37
N SER A 36 -17.81 1.42 16.17
CA SER A 36 -18.90 1.81 17.06
C SER A 36 -20.07 2.48 16.31
N ILE A 37 -21.30 2.18 16.74
CA ILE A 37 -22.54 2.65 16.09
C ILE A 37 -22.97 4.07 16.52
N HIS A 38 -22.35 4.65 17.54
CA HIS A 38 -22.63 6.01 17.99
C HIS A 38 -21.97 7.06 17.08
N SER A 39 -22.42 8.31 17.17
CA SER A 39 -21.98 9.41 16.29
C SER A 39 -20.46 9.54 16.15
N ALA A 40 -19.70 9.45 17.24
CA ALA A 40 -18.24 9.53 17.18
C ALA A 40 -17.59 8.36 16.41
N GLY A 41 -18.13 7.14 16.51
CA GLY A 41 -17.63 5.99 15.75
C GLY A 41 -17.99 6.08 14.27
N LEU A 42 -19.20 6.56 13.96
CA LEU A 42 -19.61 6.87 12.59
C LEU A 42 -18.74 7.97 11.96
N LYS A 43 -18.34 8.98 12.74
CA LYS A 43 -17.39 10.02 12.31
C LYS A 43 -16.02 9.42 11.96
N ALA A 44 -15.48 8.55 12.82
CA ALA A 44 -14.22 7.85 12.56
C ALA A 44 -14.30 6.92 11.34
N ARG A 45 -15.42 6.21 11.15
CA ARG A 45 -15.67 5.40 9.97
C ARG A 45 -15.69 6.22 8.69
N ALA A 46 -16.39 7.36 8.69
CA ALA A 46 -16.44 8.23 7.53
C ALA A 46 -15.05 8.71 7.11
N ALA A 47 -14.17 9.04 8.06
CA ALA A 47 -12.79 9.45 7.78
C ALA A 47 -11.92 8.31 7.22
N VAL A 48 -12.14 7.07 7.67
CA VAL A 48 -11.49 5.88 7.07
C VAL A 48 -11.92 5.70 5.62
N GLU A 49 -13.22 5.85 5.33
CA GLU A 49 -13.73 5.70 3.96
C GLU A 49 -13.28 6.84 3.03
N GLU A 50 -13.15 8.07 3.55
CA GLU A 50 -12.53 9.18 2.81
C GLU A 50 -11.07 8.89 2.45
N ALA A 51 -10.29 8.36 3.40
CA ALA A 51 -8.92 7.93 3.11
C ALA A 51 -8.87 6.79 2.08
N ARG A 52 -9.87 5.89 2.10
CA ARG A 52 -9.98 4.77 1.15
C ARG A 52 -10.18 5.28 -0.27
N LEU A 53 -11.03 6.30 -0.46
CA LEU A 53 -11.23 6.97 -1.75
C LEU A 53 -9.95 7.61 -2.28
N ALA A 54 -9.18 8.31 -1.42
CA ALA A 54 -7.91 8.90 -1.84
C ALA A 54 -6.88 7.85 -2.30
N VAL A 55 -6.81 6.70 -1.61
CA VAL A 55 -5.93 5.60 -2.03
C VAL A 55 -6.42 4.96 -3.33
N MET A 56 -7.73 4.77 -3.49
CA MET A 56 -8.34 4.26 -4.73
C MET A 56 -7.95 5.15 -5.92
N GLU A 57 -8.10 6.47 -5.80
CA GLU A 57 -7.73 7.43 -6.84
C GLU A 57 -6.23 7.40 -7.15
N LEU A 58 -5.37 7.36 -6.11
CA LEU A 58 -3.91 7.34 -6.26
C LEU A 58 -3.41 6.17 -7.12
N ILE A 59 -4.09 5.03 -7.04
CA ILE A 59 -3.70 3.81 -7.78
C ILE A 59 -4.60 3.53 -8.98
N GLY A 60 -5.56 4.41 -9.29
CA GLY A 60 -6.52 4.22 -10.36
C GLY A 60 -7.35 2.93 -10.25
N ALA A 61 -7.76 2.56 -9.02
CA ALA A 61 -8.72 1.48 -8.79
C ALA A 61 -10.15 1.94 -9.09
N GLU A 62 -11.05 1.00 -9.39
CA GLU A 62 -12.43 1.32 -9.81
C GLU A 62 -13.41 1.43 -8.63
N ASP A 63 -13.18 0.67 -7.56
CA ASP A 63 -14.05 0.61 -6.38
C ASP A 63 -13.22 0.73 -5.08
N PRO A 64 -13.60 1.61 -4.13
CA PRO A 64 -12.88 1.73 -2.87
C PRO A 64 -12.84 0.43 -2.06
N HIS A 65 -13.83 -0.47 -2.18
CA HIS A 65 -13.87 -1.77 -1.48
C HIS A 65 -12.75 -2.73 -1.88
N GLN A 66 -12.07 -2.45 -3.01
CA GLN A 66 -10.87 -3.16 -3.45
C GLN A 66 -9.64 -2.80 -2.59
N ILE A 67 -9.70 -1.73 -1.80
CA ILE A 67 -8.61 -1.31 -0.92
C ILE A 67 -8.82 -1.88 0.47
N VAL A 68 -7.81 -2.59 0.99
CA VAL A 68 -7.73 -3.03 2.37
C VAL A 68 -6.54 -2.39 3.08
N PHE A 69 -6.77 -1.73 4.22
CA PHE A 69 -5.73 -1.14 5.03
C PHE A 69 -4.96 -2.19 5.85
N THR A 70 -3.63 -2.06 5.85
CA THR A 70 -2.68 -2.93 6.55
C THR A 70 -1.71 -2.10 7.38
N SER A 71 -0.81 -2.74 8.13
CA SER A 71 0.29 -2.05 8.83
C SER A 71 1.44 -1.61 7.92
N GLY A 72 1.42 -2.00 6.63
CA GLY A 72 2.46 -1.67 5.67
C GLY A 72 2.58 -2.70 4.55
N ALA A 73 3.40 -2.39 3.54
CA ALA A 73 3.59 -3.24 2.37
C ALA A 73 4.09 -4.66 2.73
N THR A 74 4.84 -4.83 3.82
CA THR A 74 5.26 -6.17 4.28
C THR A 74 4.10 -7.04 4.76
N GLU A 75 3.15 -6.50 5.53
CA GLU A 75 1.93 -7.25 5.89
C GLU A 75 1.14 -7.59 4.64
N SER A 76 0.97 -6.61 3.75
CA SER A 76 0.24 -6.77 2.48
C SER A 76 0.83 -7.88 1.60
N ALA A 77 2.15 -7.88 1.38
CA ALA A 77 2.84 -8.89 0.57
C ALA A 77 2.67 -10.30 1.18
N ASN A 78 2.80 -10.43 2.50
CA ASN A 78 2.63 -11.71 3.17
C ASN A 78 1.19 -12.23 3.05
N ALA A 79 0.18 -11.36 3.16
CA ALA A 79 -1.22 -11.74 3.00
C ALA A 79 -1.50 -12.30 1.60
N VAL A 80 -1.03 -11.61 0.55
CA VAL A 80 -1.21 -12.02 -0.85
C VAL A 80 -0.45 -13.31 -1.16
N ILE A 81 0.82 -13.39 -0.78
CA ILE A 81 1.64 -14.58 -1.07
C ILE A 81 1.14 -15.81 -0.30
N ALA A 82 0.58 -15.61 0.90
CA ALA A 82 -0.08 -16.70 1.63
C ALA A 82 -1.31 -17.24 0.86
N SER A 83 -2.09 -16.37 0.21
CA SER A 83 -3.33 -16.78 -0.48
C SER A 83 -3.11 -17.44 -1.85
N VAL A 84 -1.96 -17.23 -2.50
CA VAL A 84 -1.70 -17.71 -3.87
C VAL A 84 -0.86 -18.99 -3.89
N ALA A 85 -1.41 -20.11 -4.36
CA ALA A 85 -0.80 -21.44 -4.27
C ALA A 85 0.61 -21.52 -4.87
N GLU A 86 0.77 -21.06 -6.11
CA GLU A 86 2.02 -21.10 -6.89
C GLU A 86 2.19 -19.79 -7.64
N GLY A 87 3.44 -19.39 -7.85
CA GLY A 87 3.77 -18.19 -8.60
C GLY A 87 5.26 -18.10 -8.88
N TRP A 88 5.61 -17.07 -9.63
CA TRP A 88 7.00 -16.67 -9.87
C TRP A 88 7.25 -15.28 -9.31
N PHE A 89 8.51 -14.93 -9.07
CA PHE A 89 8.87 -13.58 -8.61
C PHE A 89 10.14 -13.07 -9.28
N SER A 90 10.19 -11.75 -9.46
CA SER A 90 11.33 -11.05 -10.04
C SER A 90 12.58 -11.10 -9.14
N PRO A 91 13.81 -11.14 -9.71
CA PRO A 91 15.03 -11.05 -8.93
C PRO A 91 15.24 -9.68 -8.25
N PHE A 92 14.41 -8.68 -8.59
CA PHE A 92 14.49 -7.32 -8.06
C PHE A 92 13.61 -7.08 -6.83
N GLU A 93 12.78 -8.05 -6.44
CA GLU A 93 11.83 -7.88 -5.34
C GLU A 93 12.48 -7.51 -4.02
N HIS A 94 11.81 -6.60 -3.28
CA HIS A 94 12.15 -6.34 -1.89
C HIS A 94 11.99 -7.63 -1.05
N ALA A 95 12.76 -7.75 0.04
CA ALA A 95 12.69 -8.91 0.94
C ALA A 95 11.26 -9.20 1.47
N ALA A 96 10.41 -8.17 1.55
CA ALA A 96 9.00 -8.30 1.91
C ALA A 96 8.19 -9.20 0.97
N VAL A 97 8.58 -9.30 -0.30
CA VAL A 97 7.96 -10.17 -1.32
C VAL A 97 8.83 -11.41 -1.53
N ARG A 98 10.15 -11.24 -1.71
CA ARG A 98 11.08 -12.33 -2.01
C ARG A 98 11.08 -13.43 -0.95
N GLU A 99 11.22 -13.07 0.33
CA GLU A 99 11.35 -14.06 1.40
C GLU A 99 10.09 -14.91 1.59
N PRO A 100 8.86 -14.34 1.66
CA PRO A 100 7.65 -15.17 1.70
C PRO A 100 7.42 -15.97 0.41
N ALA A 101 7.76 -15.44 -0.77
CA ALA A 101 7.64 -16.20 -2.03
C ALA A 101 8.57 -17.43 -2.02
N LEU A 102 9.83 -17.26 -1.60
CA LEU A 102 10.78 -18.37 -1.41
C LEU A 102 10.26 -19.39 -0.40
N ALA A 103 9.69 -18.94 0.73
CA ALA A 103 9.10 -19.83 1.73
C ALA A 103 7.91 -20.64 1.20
N ARG A 104 7.19 -20.10 0.20
CA ARG A 104 6.11 -20.80 -0.52
C ARG A 104 6.60 -21.70 -1.65
N GLY A 105 7.91 -21.77 -1.90
CA GLY A 105 8.50 -22.55 -2.98
C GLY A 105 8.33 -21.92 -4.36
N TRP A 106 8.02 -20.63 -4.44
CA TRP A 106 7.93 -19.91 -5.72
C TRP A 106 9.31 -19.83 -6.36
N LYS A 107 9.32 -19.70 -7.69
CA LYS A 107 10.57 -19.67 -8.46
C LYS A 107 10.93 -18.25 -8.86
N MET A 108 12.19 -17.89 -8.62
CA MET A 108 12.75 -16.67 -9.17
C MET A 108 12.92 -16.83 -10.68
N VAL A 109 12.43 -15.88 -11.45
CA VAL A 109 12.59 -15.87 -12.91
C VAL A 109 13.93 -15.25 -13.32
N PRO A 110 14.49 -15.64 -14.49
CA PRO A 110 15.71 -15.03 -15.00
C PRO A 110 15.44 -13.61 -15.52
N ASN A 111 16.50 -12.80 -15.54
CA ASN A 111 16.50 -11.47 -16.11
C ASN A 111 17.73 -11.24 -17.01
N GLU A 112 17.61 -10.35 -17.98
CA GLU A 112 18.74 -9.77 -18.72
C GLU A 112 18.79 -8.27 -18.45
N ALA A 113 19.82 -7.80 -17.73
CA ALA A 113 19.85 -6.47 -17.15
C ALA A 113 18.54 -6.18 -16.38
N TYR A 114 17.81 -5.11 -16.69
CA TYR A 114 16.52 -4.77 -16.07
C TYR A 114 15.30 -5.34 -16.82
N GLN A 115 15.48 -6.33 -17.69
CA GLN A 115 14.39 -7.03 -18.36
C GLN A 115 14.11 -8.34 -17.64
N VAL A 116 12.91 -8.47 -17.07
CA VAL A 116 12.49 -9.65 -16.29
C VAL A 116 11.65 -10.56 -17.18
N SER A 117 11.93 -11.86 -17.18
CA SER A 117 11.08 -12.84 -17.88
C SER A 117 9.74 -12.98 -17.17
N GLN A 118 8.63 -12.77 -17.86
CA GLN A 118 7.27 -12.94 -17.31
C GLN A 118 6.59 -14.17 -17.94
N PRO A 119 6.81 -15.39 -17.41
CA PRO A 119 6.08 -16.57 -17.87
C PRO A 119 4.59 -16.47 -17.51
N GLU A 120 3.76 -17.28 -18.17
CA GLU A 120 2.32 -17.35 -17.89
C GLU A 120 2.05 -17.74 -16.42
N GLY A 121 1.01 -17.16 -15.84
CA GLY A 121 0.58 -17.39 -14.46
C GLY A 121 0.99 -16.26 -13.51
N PHE A 122 0.67 -16.45 -12.22
CA PHE A 122 0.79 -15.42 -11.21
C PHE A 122 2.26 -14.99 -10.97
N GLY A 123 2.55 -13.73 -11.23
CA GLY A 123 3.84 -13.10 -10.99
C GLY A 123 3.84 -12.16 -9.78
N ALA A 124 5.01 -11.97 -9.20
CA ALA A 124 5.30 -10.84 -8.33
C ALA A 124 6.41 -9.98 -8.94
N LEU A 125 6.10 -8.73 -9.26
CA LEU A 125 7.01 -7.77 -9.86
C LEU A 125 6.74 -6.35 -9.33
N MET A 126 7.72 -5.77 -8.65
CA MET A 126 7.67 -4.40 -8.17
C MET A 126 7.65 -3.41 -9.34
N ALA A 127 6.89 -2.32 -9.21
CA ALA A 127 6.78 -1.31 -10.25
C ALA A 127 8.06 -0.48 -10.40
N VAL A 128 8.71 -0.15 -9.28
CA VAL A 128 9.97 0.60 -9.22
C VAL A 128 10.91 -0.02 -8.21
N ASN A 129 12.14 -0.28 -8.62
CA ASN A 129 13.16 -0.80 -7.72
C ASN A 129 13.62 0.25 -6.70
N ASN A 130 13.63 -0.12 -5.42
CA ASN A 130 13.98 0.77 -4.32
C ASN A 130 15.47 1.14 -4.24
N GLU A 131 16.36 0.40 -4.92
CA GLU A 131 17.81 0.63 -4.86
C GLU A 131 18.30 1.44 -6.07
N THR A 132 17.76 1.13 -7.26
CA THR A 132 18.25 1.65 -8.54
C THR A 132 17.30 2.65 -9.19
N GLY A 133 16.02 2.65 -8.79
CA GLY A 133 14.96 3.42 -9.46
C GLY A 133 14.54 2.85 -10.82
N ALA A 134 14.99 1.65 -11.20
CA ALA A 134 14.55 0.99 -12.42
C ALA A 134 13.03 0.78 -12.40
N ILE A 135 12.36 1.11 -13.51
CA ILE A 135 10.92 0.96 -13.70
C ILE A 135 10.68 -0.33 -14.47
N PHE A 136 9.74 -1.15 -14.00
CA PHE A 136 9.38 -2.41 -14.65
C PHE A 136 7.96 -2.35 -15.23
N PRO A 137 7.69 -3.06 -16.34
CA PRO A 137 6.33 -3.25 -16.82
C PRO A 137 5.50 -4.04 -15.79
N PRO A 138 4.17 -3.82 -15.73
CA PRO A 138 3.31 -4.58 -14.84
C PRO A 138 3.34 -6.08 -15.18
N CYS A 139 2.93 -6.92 -14.23
CA CYS A 139 2.68 -8.35 -14.44
C CYS A 139 1.27 -8.73 -13.99
N GLU A 140 0.75 -9.83 -14.52
CA GLU A 140 -0.48 -10.46 -14.00
C GLU A 140 -0.18 -11.10 -12.64
N GLY A 141 -0.56 -10.43 -11.55
CA GLY A 141 -0.36 -10.92 -10.19
C GLY A 141 -0.19 -9.80 -9.17
N LEU A 142 0.87 -9.88 -8.37
CA LEU A 142 1.21 -8.90 -7.33
C LEU A 142 2.19 -7.84 -7.85
N ILE A 143 1.76 -6.58 -7.82
CA ILE A 143 2.61 -5.42 -8.06
C ILE A 143 2.97 -4.72 -6.74
N ASP A 144 4.26 -4.70 -6.39
CA ASP A 144 4.75 -3.80 -5.32
C ASP A 144 4.88 -2.37 -5.87
N ALA A 145 3.88 -1.54 -5.60
CA ALA A 145 3.81 -0.16 -6.05
C ALA A 145 4.51 0.82 -5.10
N THR A 146 5.06 0.35 -3.97
CA THR A 146 5.55 1.16 -2.85
C THR A 146 6.49 2.31 -3.26
N GLN A 147 7.36 2.08 -4.25
CA GLN A 147 8.25 3.13 -4.76
C GLN A 147 7.67 3.93 -5.92
N ALA A 148 6.65 3.42 -6.63
CA ALA A 148 6.02 4.14 -7.72
C ALA A 148 5.14 5.29 -7.23
N LEU A 149 4.39 5.07 -6.15
CA LEU A 149 3.44 6.03 -5.61
C LEU A 149 4.09 7.40 -5.37
N GLY A 150 3.42 8.45 -5.85
CA GLY A 150 3.82 9.86 -5.72
C GLY A 150 5.13 10.24 -6.42
N LYS A 151 5.72 9.35 -7.22
CA LYS A 151 6.96 9.62 -7.99
C LYS A 151 6.75 9.53 -9.50
N LEU A 152 5.81 8.69 -9.92
CA LEU A 152 5.33 8.60 -11.29
C LEU A 152 3.83 8.31 -11.30
N PRO A 153 3.13 8.60 -12.41
CA PRO A 153 1.77 8.10 -12.62
C PRO A 153 1.74 6.57 -12.51
N PHE A 154 0.78 6.04 -11.74
CA PHE A 154 0.59 4.61 -11.52
C PHE A 154 -0.89 4.26 -11.62
N SER A 155 -1.20 3.12 -12.22
CA SER A 155 -2.55 2.53 -12.22
C SER A 155 -2.43 1.03 -12.03
N VAL A 156 -3.37 0.44 -11.30
CA VAL A 156 -3.43 -1.01 -11.07
C VAL A 156 -3.60 -1.78 -12.39
N GLY A 157 -4.31 -1.24 -13.39
CA GLY A 157 -4.45 -1.88 -14.70
C GLY A 157 -4.87 -3.35 -14.60
N GLU A 158 -4.07 -4.25 -15.17
CA GLU A 158 -4.30 -5.71 -15.15
C GLU A 158 -3.73 -6.41 -13.89
N ALA A 159 -3.30 -5.66 -12.88
CA ALA A 159 -2.81 -6.24 -11.63
C ALA A 159 -3.96 -6.91 -10.87
N ARG A 160 -3.69 -8.13 -10.38
CA ARG A 160 -4.61 -8.82 -9.47
C ARG A 160 -4.51 -8.28 -8.04
N TYR A 161 -3.29 -7.92 -7.66
CA TYR A 161 -2.97 -7.29 -6.38
C TYR A 161 -1.98 -6.15 -6.57
N ALA A 162 -2.13 -5.09 -5.80
CA ALA A 162 -1.10 -4.05 -5.67
C ALA A 162 -0.91 -3.66 -4.20
N ILE A 163 0.32 -3.34 -3.81
CA ILE A 163 0.62 -3.00 -2.41
C ILE A 163 1.37 -1.67 -2.30
N GLY A 164 1.20 -0.99 -1.17
CA GLY A 164 1.88 0.27 -0.90
C GLY A 164 2.03 0.57 0.57
N SER A 165 2.90 1.52 0.90
CA SER A 165 3.13 1.96 2.28
C SER A 165 3.29 3.48 2.38
N ALA A 166 2.60 4.08 3.34
CA ALA A 166 2.45 5.54 3.43
C ALA A 166 3.78 6.27 3.65
N HIS A 167 4.71 5.67 4.39
CA HIS A 167 6.00 6.29 4.71
C HIS A 167 6.96 6.47 3.53
N LYS A 168 6.57 6.08 2.30
CA LYS A 168 7.28 6.38 1.06
C LYS A 168 6.72 7.57 0.29
N ILE A 169 5.60 8.13 0.76
CA ILE A 169 4.88 9.26 0.15
C ILE A 169 4.57 10.34 1.21
N TYR A 170 5.49 10.58 2.13
CA TYR A 170 5.37 11.57 3.21
C TYR A 170 4.23 11.31 4.21
N GLY A 171 3.72 10.09 4.25
CA GLY A 171 2.76 9.61 5.25
C GLY A 171 3.42 8.96 6.48
N PRO A 172 2.62 8.54 7.47
CA PRO A 172 3.13 7.90 8.68
C PRO A 172 3.65 6.48 8.42
N LYS A 173 4.55 6.01 9.31
CA LYS A 173 4.95 4.59 9.35
C LYS A 173 3.84 3.77 10.02
N GLY A 174 3.81 2.46 9.77
CA GLY A 174 2.85 1.54 10.41
C GLY A 174 1.45 1.56 9.78
N VAL A 175 1.35 2.05 8.53
CA VAL A 175 0.14 1.94 7.72
C VAL A 175 0.52 1.71 6.25
N GLY A 176 -0.27 0.89 5.58
CA GLY A 176 -0.19 0.63 4.15
C GLY A 176 -1.53 0.11 3.67
N PHE A 177 -1.51 -0.43 2.45
CA PHE A 177 -2.70 -1.02 1.87
C PHE A 177 -2.33 -2.23 0.99
N VAL A 178 -3.35 -3.03 0.70
CA VAL A 178 -3.39 -3.97 -0.41
C VAL A 178 -4.63 -3.66 -1.23
N TYR A 179 -4.44 -3.51 -2.53
CA TYR A 179 -5.48 -3.59 -3.54
C TYR A 179 -5.70 -5.05 -3.90
N CYS A 180 -6.96 -5.48 -3.94
CA CYS A 180 -7.38 -6.78 -4.45
C CYS A 180 -8.78 -6.70 -5.03
N GLU A 181 -9.07 -7.48 -6.06
CA GLU A 181 -10.46 -7.67 -6.49
C GLU A 181 -11.32 -8.30 -5.38
N ASP A 182 -12.62 -8.02 -5.43
CA ASP A 182 -13.52 -8.35 -4.33
C ASP A 182 -13.69 -9.88 -4.19
N GLY A 183 -13.48 -10.37 -2.97
CA GLY A 183 -13.54 -11.81 -2.65
C GLY A 183 -12.28 -12.62 -2.94
N GLU A 184 -11.22 -12.02 -3.50
CA GLU A 184 -10.01 -12.79 -3.85
C GLU A 184 -9.06 -13.04 -2.68
N LEU A 185 -9.01 -12.13 -1.71
CA LEU A 185 -8.09 -12.23 -0.57
C LEU A 185 -8.80 -12.81 0.67
N PRO A 186 -8.49 -14.07 1.08
CA PRO A 186 -9.07 -14.65 2.29
C PRO A 186 -8.56 -13.94 3.54
N ALA A 187 -9.28 -14.11 4.65
CA ALA A 187 -8.87 -13.53 5.93
C ALA A 187 -7.52 -14.07 6.40
N TRP A 188 -6.53 -13.19 6.56
CA TRP A 188 -5.21 -13.54 7.11
C TRP A 188 -5.09 -13.25 8.60
N THR A 189 -5.94 -12.35 9.13
CA THR A 189 -6.03 -12.08 10.56
C THR A 189 -7.46 -12.35 11.02
N ARG A 190 -7.65 -13.38 11.85
CA ARG A 190 -8.96 -13.77 12.37
C ARG A 190 -9.36 -12.93 13.58
N GLY A 191 -10.62 -12.49 13.65
CA GLY A 191 -11.14 -11.68 14.75
C GLY A 191 -12.47 -11.03 14.39
N GLY A 192 -12.58 -9.72 14.59
CA GLY A 192 -13.76 -8.93 14.21
C GLY A 192 -13.93 -8.75 12.70
N GLU A 193 -14.91 -7.95 12.32
CA GLU A 193 -15.37 -7.76 10.92
C GLU A 193 -14.63 -6.63 10.18
N GLN A 194 -13.56 -6.08 10.76
CA GLN A 194 -12.80 -4.99 10.15
C GLN A 194 -12.28 -5.36 8.75
N GLU A 195 -12.19 -4.35 7.87
CA GLU A 195 -11.72 -4.50 6.48
C GLU A 195 -12.45 -5.62 5.70
N GLY A 196 -13.77 -5.73 5.88
CA GLY A 196 -14.60 -6.75 5.24
C GLY A 196 -14.37 -8.16 5.79
N GLY A 197 -13.93 -8.27 7.05
CA GLY A 197 -13.58 -9.54 7.69
C GLY A 197 -12.26 -10.15 7.21
N ARG A 198 -11.49 -9.44 6.37
CA ARG A 198 -10.20 -9.92 5.83
C ARG A 198 -9.05 -9.70 6.81
N ARG A 199 -9.06 -8.54 7.48
CA ARG A 199 -8.00 -8.09 8.40
C ARG A 199 -8.62 -7.58 9.69
N ALA A 200 -8.82 -8.49 10.65
CA ALA A 200 -9.35 -8.13 11.96
C ALA A 200 -8.40 -7.23 12.77
N GLY A 201 -8.98 -6.44 13.66
CA GLY A 201 -8.28 -5.56 14.59
C GLY A 201 -8.74 -4.11 14.45
N THR A 202 -8.89 -3.42 15.59
CA THR A 202 -9.31 -2.02 15.62
C THR A 202 -8.48 -1.17 14.65
N LEU A 203 -9.15 -0.36 13.85
CA LEU A 203 -8.52 0.40 12.79
C LEU A 203 -7.57 1.47 13.36
N ASN A 204 -6.40 1.61 12.74
CA ASN A 204 -5.49 2.72 13.00
C ASN A 204 -6.03 3.98 12.31
N VAL A 205 -7.11 4.56 12.84
CA VAL A 205 -7.84 5.68 12.21
C VAL A 205 -6.89 6.85 11.91
N ALA A 206 -6.08 7.27 12.87
CA ALA A 206 -5.10 8.35 12.66
C ALA A 206 -4.10 8.00 11.54
N GLY A 207 -3.54 6.78 11.53
CA GLY A 207 -2.62 6.35 10.48
C GLY A 207 -3.27 6.28 9.10
N ILE A 208 -4.49 5.74 9.02
CA ILE A 208 -5.27 5.63 7.78
C ILE A 208 -5.59 7.01 7.22
N VAL A 209 -6.06 7.94 8.04
CA VAL A 209 -6.28 9.34 7.63
C VAL A 209 -4.98 9.97 7.15
N GLY A 210 -3.85 9.70 7.83
CA GLY A 210 -2.55 10.17 7.38
C GLY A 210 -2.12 9.59 6.03
N LEU A 211 -2.41 8.32 5.76
CA LEU A 211 -2.19 7.71 4.44
C LEU A 211 -3.10 8.35 3.38
N GLY A 212 -4.38 8.56 3.68
CA GLY A 212 -5.31 9.23 2.76
C GLY A 212 -4.87 10.65 2.39
N ALA A 213 -4.46 11.45 3.38
CA ALA A 213 -3.93 12.79 3.14
C ALA A 213 -2.62 12.76 2.32
N ALA A 214 -1.73 11.80 2.61
CA ALA A 214 -0.51 11.62 1.83
C ALA A 214 -0.79 11.19 0.39
N ALA A 215 -1.81 10.36 0.16
CA ALA A 215 -2.25 9.95 -1.16
C ALA A 215 -2.80 11.13 -1.97
N ALA A 216 -3.66 11.97 -1.38
CA ALA A 216 -4.17 13.18 -2.01
C ALA A 216 -3.05 14.14 -2.42
N LEU A 217 -2.09 14.40 -1.52
CA LEU A 217 -0.93 15.24 -1.83
C LEU A 217 -0.03 14.64 -2.91
N ALA A 218 0.12 13.32 -2.94
CA ALA A 218 0.87 12.62 -3.97
C ALA A 218 0.21 12.76 -5.36
N ILE A 219 -1.12 12.76 -5.43
CA ILE A 219 -1.88 13.04 -6.66
C ILE A 219 -1.63 14.48 -7.12
N ASP A 220 -1.86 15.46 -6.24
CA ASP A 220 -1.65 16.89 -6.55
C ASP A 220 -0.21 17.20 -7.01
N GLY A 221 0.77 16.54 -6.38
CA GLY A 221 2.19 16.69 -6.71
C GLY A 221 2.57 16.19 -8.10
N LEU A 222 1.87 15.16 -8.61
CA LEU A 222 2.06 14.65 -9.96
C LEU A 222 1.50 15.61 -11.02
N ASP A 223 0.50 16.43 -10.66
CA ASP A 223 -0.08 17.46 -11.52
C ASP A 223 0.71 18.79 -11.53
N GLY A 224 1.90 18.81 -10.91
CA GLY A 224 2.83 19.94 -10.97
C GLY A 224 2.68 20.95 -9.83
N ALA A 225 1.88 20.66 -8.80
CA ALA A 225 1.97 21.41 -7.54
C ALA A 225 3.29 21.04 -6.82
N PRO A 226 4.11 22.00 -6.38
CA PRO A 226 5.30 21.67 -5.61
C PRO A 226 4.88 21.01 -4.28
N ILE A 227 5.40 19.80 -4.04
CA ILE A 227 5.27 19.06 -2.77
C ILE A 227 6.18 19.69 -1.73
#